data_AF-A0A846DQ20-F1
#
_entry.id   AF-A0A846DQ20-F1
#
_cell.length_a   1.000
_cell.length_b   1.000
_cell.length_c   1.000
_cell.angle_alpha   90.00
_cell.angle_beta   90.00
_cell.angle_gamma   90.00
#
_symmetry.space_group_name_H-M   'P 1'
#
loop_
_entity.id
_entity.type
_entity.pdbx_description
1 polymer ?
#
loop_
_entity_poly.entity_id
_entity_poly.type
_entity_poly.pdbx_seq_one_letter_code
_entity_poly.pdbx_strand_id
1 'polypeptide(L)'
;LLTAVARIFLGNWIPNHQPSWVKLGLKIASEALKWGCNDLGGTLMEERITTMAGALGGTYMAVETLQEAIKSIGRPYQERNTVY
;
A
#
# COMPACT_ATOMS: atom_id res chain seq x y z
N LEU A 1 -3.19 -15.01 -2.36
CA LEU A 1 -4.26 -15.91 -1.85
C LEU A 1 -4.70 -15.57 -0.42
N LEU A 2 -3.79 -15.40 0.55
CA LEU A 2 -4.17 -15.05 1.94
C LEU A 2 -5.11 -13.82 2.02
N THR A 3 -4.83 -12.76 1.27
CA THR A 3 -5.65 -11.54 1.26
C THR A 3 -7.06 -11.76 0.72
N ALA A 4 -7.24 -12.66 -0.25
CA ALA A 4 -8.56 -13.01 -0.79
C ALA A 4 -9.39 -13.77 0.25
N VAL A 5 -8.76 -14.72 0.95
CA VAL A 5 -9.40 -15.43 2.06
C VAL A 5 -9.78 -14.43 3.17
N ALA A 6 -8.86 -13.56 3.57
CA ALA A 6 -9.14 -12.52 4.56
C ALA A 6 -10.33 -11.63 4.13
N ARG A 7 -10.40 -11.22 2.87
CA ARG A 7 -11.54 -10.45 2.34
C ARG A 7 -12.86 -11.21 2.49
N ILE A 8 -12.89 -12.50 2.17
CA ILE A 8 -14.12 -13.31 2.28
C ILE A 8 -14.54 -13.47 3.75
N PHE A 9 -13.60 -13.79 4.64
CA PHE A 9 -13.91 -14.07 6.05
C PHE A 9 -14.13 -12.83 6.90
N LEU A 10 -13.41 -11.73 6.62
CA LEU A 10 -13.36 -10.55 7.48
C LEU A 10 -13.98 -9.31 6.83
N GLY A 11 -14.32 -9.35 5.55
CA GLY A 11 -14.73 -8.17 4.78
C GLY A 11 -15.93 -7.41 5.33
N ASN A 12 -16.82 -8.09 6.06
CA ASN A 12 -17.99 -7.48 6.69
C ASN A 12 -17.66 -6.76 8.02
N TRP A 13 -16.55 -7.10 8.67
CA TRP A 13 -16.14 -6.52 9.96
C TRP A 13 -14.94 -5.59 9.84
N ILE A 14 -14.04 -5.89 8.90
CA ILE A 14 -12.85 -5.11 8.60
C ILE A 14 -12.94 -4.70 7.13
N PRO A 15 -13.53 -3.53 6.81
CA PRO A 15 -13.76 -3.13 5.43
C PRO A 15 -12.46 -2.86 4.68
N ASN A 16 -11.43 -2.37 5.38
CA ASN A 16 -10.17 -1.95 4.78
C ASN A 16 -9.04 -2.93 5.04
N HIS A 17 -8.45 -3.43 3.96
CA HIS A 17 -7.33 -4.37 4.00
C HIS A 17 -6.14 -3.77 3.27
N GLN A 18 -5.06 -3.57 4.03
CA GLN A 18 -3.83 -2.95 3.55
C GLN A 18 -2.71 -4.01 3.39
N PRO A 19 -2.21 -4.27 2.17
CA PRO A 19 -0.97 -4.99 1.99
C PRO A 19 0.20 -4.04 2.28
N SER A 20 1.14 -4.47 3.13
CA SER A 20 2.32 -3.64 3.42
C SER A 20 3.26 -3.61 2.22
N TRP A 21 3.16 -2.57 1.39
CA TRP A 21 4.04 -2.40 0.23
C TRP A 21 5.52 -2.26 0.61
N VAL A 22 5.82 -1.73 1.79
CA VAL A 22 7.20 -1.62 2.31
C VAL A 22 7.83 -2.99 2.52
N LYS A 23 7.01 -4.02 2.81
CA LYS A 23 7.48 -5.40 3.00
C LYS A 23 7.37 -6.25 1.74
N LEU A 24 6.30 -6.06 0.97
CA LEU A 24 5.97 -6.88 -0.19
C LEU A 24 6.57 -6.34 -1.50
N GLY A 25 7.01 -5.08 -1.51
CA GLY A 25 7.25 -4.32 -2.72
C GLY A 25 5.95 -3.84 -3.37
N LEU A 26 6.05 -2.71 -4.07
CA LEU A 26 4.90 -2.04 -4.68
C LEU A 26 4.16 -2.92 -5.69
N LYS A 27 4.89 -3.72 -6.47
CA LYS A 27 4.31 -4.64 -7.47
C LYS A 27 3.35 -5.66 -6.84
N ILE A 28 3.80 -6.33 -5.77
CA ILE A 28 2.99 -7.37 -5.10
C ILE A 28 1.84 -6.74 -4.31
N ALA A 29 2.07 -5.58 -3.67
CA ALA A 29 1.00 -4.84 -3.00
C ALA A 29 -0.10 -4.39 -3.97
N SER A 30 0.28 -3.95 -5.18
CA SER A 30 -0.68 -3.59 -6.23
C SER A 30 -1.46 -4.81 -6.70
N GLU A 31 -0.82 -5.96 -6.89
CA GLU A 31 -1.54 -7.18 -7.25
C GLU A 31 -2.50 -7.63 -6.15
N ALA A 32 -2.14 -7.45 -4.87
CA ALA A 32 -3.03 -7.76 -3.75
C ALA A 32 -4.34 -6.93 -3.76
N LEU A 33 -4.37 -5.76 -4.41
CA LEU A 33 -5.61 -5.00 -4.63
C LEU A 33 -6.61 -5.74 -5.52
N LYS A 34 -6.17 -6.65 -6.40
CA LYS A 34 -7.07 -7.52 -7.17
C LYS A 34 -7.62 -8.68 -6.33
N TRP A 35 -6.99 -8.95 -5.19
CA TRP A 35 -7.33 -10.05 -4.29
C TRP A 35 -8.08 -9.57 -3.04
N GLY A 36 -8.77 -8.43 -3.12
CA GLY A 36 -9.61 -7.93 -2.05
C GLY A 36 -8.97 -6.87 -1.14
N CYS A 37 -7.70 -6.51 -1.31
CA CYS A 37 -7.16 -5.31 -0.68
C CYS A 37 -7.73 -4.03 -1.33
N ASN A 38 -7.79 -2.95 -0.56
CA ASN A 38 -8.32 -1.66 -1.01
C ASN A 38 -7.59 -0.45 -0.44
N ASP A 39 -6.56 -0.66 0.40
CA ASP A 39 -5.68 0.40 0.89
C ASP A 39 -4.25 0.04 0.48
N LEU A 40 -3.55 0.92 -0.23
CA LEU A 40 -2.15 0.69 -0.62
C LEU A 40 -1.18 1.32 0.39
N GLY A 41 -1.67 1.82 1.52
CA GLY A 41 -0.89 2.50 2.55
C GLY A 41 -0.51 3.93 2.17
N GLY A 42 0.33 4.54 3.01
CA GLY A 42 0.82 5.90 2.82
C GLY A 42 2.18 5.96 2.14
N THR A 43 2.60 7.18 1.85
CA THR A 43 3.96 7.52 1.41
C THR A 43 4.92 7.43 2.59
N LEU A 44 6.12 6.91 2.36
CA LEU A 44 7.24 7.14 3.26
C LEU A 44 7.93 8.44 2.83
N MET A 45 8.07 9.40 3.74
CA MET A 45 9.09 10.45 3.59
C MET A 45 10.39 9.94 4.20
N GLU A 46 11.52 10.32 3.61
CA GLU A 46 12.86 10.00 4.11
C GLU A 46 12.94 10.12 5.64
N GLU A 47 13.31 9.02 6.30
CA GLU A 47 13.80 9.10 7.66
C GLU A 47 15.18 9.74 7.63
N ARG A 48 15.24 11.04 7.97
CA ARG A 48 16.51 11.78 8.11
C ARG A 48 17.52 11.09 9.04
N ILE A 49 17.06 10.25 9.97
CA ILE A 49 17.92 9.47 10.88
C ILE A 49 18.72 8.39 10.12
N THR A 50 18.07 7.70 9.18
CA THR A 50 18.65 6.57 8.44
C THR A 50 19.64 7.06 7.38
N THR A 51 19.35 8.18 6.71
CA THR A 51 20.26 8.83 5.76
C THR A 51 21.49 9.42 6.46
N MET A 52 21.35 10.02 7.65
CA MET A 52 22.48 10.53 8.44
C MET A 52 23.37 9.43 9.04
N ALA A 53 22.82 8.22 9.25
CA ALA A 53 23.55 7.06 9.74
C ALA A 53 24.26 6.26 8.63
N GLY A 54 24.26 6.76 7.38
CA GLY A 54 24.96 6.13 6.25
C GLY A 54 24.25 4.91 5.65
N ALA A 55 23.00 4.65 6.02
CA ALA A 55 22.22 3.58 5.42
C ALA A 55 21.48 4.10 4.16
N LEU A 56 21.65 3.40 3.04
CA LEU A 56 20.98 3.69 1.75
C LEU A 56 19.46 3.41 1.76
N GLY A 57 18.85 3.24 2.94
CA GLY A 57 17.57 2.57 3.14
C GLY A 57 16.35 3.47 3.31
N GLY A 58 16.42 4.76 2.96
CA GLY A 58 15.28 5.68 3.05
C GLY A 58 14.46 5.69 1.76
N THR A 59 13.58 4.69 1.55
CA THR A 59 12.76 4.66 0.33
C THR A 59 11.62 5.66 0.43
N TYR A 60 11.91 6.91 0.07
CA TYR A 60 10.90 7.89 -0.29
C TYR A 60 9.94 7.27 -1.31
N MET A 61 8.65 7.41 -1.08
CA MET A 61 7.61 6.96 -2.01
C MET A 61 6.74 8.16 -2.37
N ALA A 62 6.81 8.58 -3.63
CA ALA A 62 5.98 9.66 -4.14
C ALA A 62 4.50 9.22 -4.21
N VAL A 63 3.59 10.18 -4.02
CA VAL A 63 2.14 9.92 -4.11
C VAL A 63 1.79 9.45 -5.51
N GLU A 64 2.37 10.10 -6.53
CA GLU A 64 2.16 9.82 -7.94
C GLU A 64 2.51 8.37 -8.28
N THR A 65 3.59 7.83 -7.70
CA THR A 65 3.99 6.42 -7.88
C THR A 65 2.93 5.45 -7.36
N LEU A 66 2.29 5.75 -6.23
CA LEU A 66 1.21 4.92 -5.68
C LEU A 66 -0.05 5.02 -6.56
N GLN A 67 -0.38 6.22 -7.02
CA GLN A 67 -1.50 6.46 -7.93
C GLN A 67 -1.32 5.72 -9.26
N GLU A 68 -0.13 5.79 -9.86
CA GLU A 68 0.22 5.07 -11.09
C GLU A 68 0.13 3.55 -10.89
N ALA A 69 0.62 3.04 -9.76
CA ALA A 69 0.53 1.62 -9.44
C ALA A 69 -0.93 1.14 -9.36
N ILE A 70 -1.82 1.90 -8.71
CA ILE A 70 -3.25 1.60 -8.65
C ILE A 70 -3.91 1.73 -10.04
N LYS A 71 -3.57 2.77 -10.80
CA LYS A 71 -4.10 2.99 -12.16
C LYS A 71 -3.67 1.89 -13.13
N SER A 72 -2.45 1.38 -12.99
CA SER A 72 -1.89 0.33 -13.85
C SER A 72 -2.69 -0.99 -13.82
N ILE A 73 -3.45 -1.22 -12.75
CA ILE A 73 -4.34 -2.38 -12.61
C ILE A 73 -5.82 -2.04 -12.90
N GLY A 74 -6.10 -0.86 -13.46
CA GLY A 74 -7.43 -0.44 -13.86
C GLY A 74 -8.36 -0.08 -12.68
N ARG A 75 -7.83 0.29 -11.52
CA ARG A 75 -8.63 0.69 -10.36
C ARG A 75 -8.58 2.22 -10.14
N PRO A 76 -9.64 2.83 -9.59
CA PRO A 76 -9.58 4.21 -9.11
C PRO A 76 -8.74 4.31 -7.84
N TYR A 77 -8.17 5.49 -7.59
CA TYR A 77 -7.45 5.82 -6.36
C TYR A 77 -8.09 7.02 -5.67
N GLN A 78 -7.95 7.09 -4.35
CA GLN A 78 -8.38 8.22 -3.53
C GLN A 78 -7.43 8.35 -2.33
N GLU A 79 -7.05 9.57 -2.00
CA GLU A 79 -6.36 9.86 -0.74
C GLU A 79 -7.36 9.73 0.41
N ARG A 80 -7.05 8.87 1.38
CA ARG A 80 -7.95 8.61 2.53
C ARG A 80 -7.71 9.61 3.66
N ASN A 81 -8.78 9.91 4.39
CA ASN A 81 -8.69 10.56 5.69
C ASN A 81 -8.57 9.48 6.80
N THR A 82 -8.79 9.85 8.07
CA THR A 82 -8.72 8.93 9.22
C THR A 82 -9.84 7.89 9.29
N VAL A 83 -10.97 8.13 8.63
CA VAL A 83 -12.17 7.27 8.62
C VAL A 83 -12.46 6.63 7.25
N TYR A 84 -11.55 6.81 6.28
CA TYR A 84 -11.71 6.41 4.87
C TYR A 84 -12.83 7.18 4.15
#